data_AF-A0A7W0QY61-F1
#
_entry.id   AF-A0A7W0QY61-F1
#
_cell.length_a   1.000
_cell.length_b   1.000
_cell.length_c   1.000
_cell.angle_alpha   90.00
_cell.angle_beta   90.00
_cell.angle_gamma   90.00
#
_symmetry.space_group_name_H-M   'P 1'
#
loop_
_entity.id
_entity.type
_entity.pdbx_description
1 polymer ?
#
loop_
_entity_poly.entity_id
_entity_poly.type
_entity_poly.pdbx_seq_one_letter_code
_entity_poly.pdbx_strand_id
1 'polypeptide(L)'
;MGRRAPQPSPAPRPEIAASWARSSRSGVHGDVLAPPVSAGTDPGGRLTNLAAPVLNRLASTLADTRTTVVLTDARAGVLDRRAGTRPLADLLDEIGLMPGYSYAEDVVGTNGMGTAAEERRAVR
;
A
#
# COMPACT_ATOMS: atom_id res chain seq x y z
N MET A 1 -3.11 -44.29 0.20
CA MET A 1 -2.41 -42.99 0.25
C MET A 1 -3.17 -42.06 1.19
N GLY A 2 -2.66 -41.82 2.41
CA GLY A 2 -3.34 -40.97 3.39
C GLY A 2 -3.09 -39.49 3.10
N ARG A 3 -4.15 -38.69 2.92
CA ARG A 3 -4.08 -37.23 2.87
C ARG A 3 -3.63 -36.72 4.24
N ARG A 4 -2.42 -36.16 4.30
CA ARG A 4 -1.91 -35.46 5.49
C ARG A 4 -2.84 -34.28 5.79
N ALA A 5 -3.36 -34.20 7.01
CA ALA A 5 -4.16 -33.06 7.46
C ALA A 5 -3.34 -31.76 7.33
N PRO A 6 -3.94 -30.63 6.92
CA PRO A 6 -3.25 -29.36 6.87
C PRO A 6 -2.77 -29.01 8.29
N GLN A 7 -1.48 -28.69 8.40
CA GLN A 7 -0.92 -28.19 9.65
C GLN A 7 -1.48 -26.80 9.93
N PRO A 8 -1.79 -26.45 11.20
CA PRO A 8 -2.25 -25.12 11.53
C PRO A 8 -1.16 -24.10 11.15
N SER A 9 -1.57 -23.03 10.47
CA SER A 9 -0.67 -21.92 10.17
C SER A 9 -0.20 -21.26 11.47
N PRO A 10 1.06 -20.80 11.54
CA PRO A 10 1.53 -20.02 12.68
C PRO A 10 0.64 -18.80 12.89
N ALA A 11 0.49 -18.37 14.15
CA ALA A 11 -0.28 -17.19 14.48
C ALA A 11 0.26 -15.95 13.74
N PRO A 12 -0.62 -15.06 13.25
CA PRO A 12 -0.18 -13.82 12.61
C PRO A 12 0.56 -12.94 13.61
N ARG A 13 1.49 -12.13 13.09
CA ARG A 13 2.15 -11.08 13.89
C ARG A 13 1.10 -10.13 14.46
N PRO A 14 1.32 -9.53 15.65
CA PRO A 14 0.33 -8.68 16.30
C PRO A 14 -0.22 -7.56 15.41
N GLU A 15 0.64 -6.88 14.65
CA GLU A 15 0.27 -5.81 13.73
C GLU A 15 -0.64 -6.29 12.59
N ILE A 16 -0.40 -7.51 12.09
CA ILE A 16 -1.24 -8.12 11.04
C ILE A 16 -2.58 -8.54 11.61
N ALA A 17 -2.60 -9.14 12.81
CA ALA A 17 -3.83 -9.52 13.49
C ALA A 17 -4.71 -8.29 13.80
N ALA A 18 -4.09 -7.19 14.26
CA ALA A 18 -4.77 -5.93 14.52
C ALA A 18 -5.34 -5.31 13.23
N SER A 19 -4.54 -5.32 12.15
CA SER A 19 -4.96 -4.84 10.84
C SER A 19 -6.12 -5.66 10.26
N TRP A 20 -6.08 -6.99 10.37
CA TRP A 20 -7.20 -7.87 9.98
C TRP A 20 -8.47 -7.52 10.76
N ALA A 21 -8.35 -7.35 12.08
CA ALA A 21 -9.48 -6.96 12.90
C ALA A 21 -10.06 -5.58 12.53
N ARG A 22 -9.23 -4.58 12.19
CA ARG A 22 -9.68 -3.27 11.69
C ARG A 22 -10.37 -3.41 10.33
N SER A 23 -9.72 -4.06 9.37
CA SER A 23 -10.23 -4.28 8.01
C SER A 23 -11.59 -4.98 8.02
N SER A 24 -11.73 -6.04 8.83
CA SER A 24 -12.98 -6.80 8.95
C SER A 24 -14.10 -5.97 9.58
N ARG A 25 -13.81 -5.09 10.55
CA ARG A 25 -14.81 -4.19 11.13
C ARG A 25 -15.33 -3.17 10.12
N SER A 26 -14.54 -2.83 9.11
CA SER A 26 -14.91 -1.94 8.01
C SER A 26 -15.61 -2.65 6.85
N GLY A 27 -15.86 -3.96 6.95
CA GLY A 27 -16.53 -4.72 5.90
C GLY A 27 -15.69 -4.95 4.65
N VAL A 28 -14.35 -4.77 4.74
CA VAL A 28 -13.46 -5.03 3.60
C VAL A 28 -13.32 -6.53 3.40
N HIS A 29 -13.55 -6.97 2.17
CA HIS A 29 -13.35 -8.34 1.71
C HIS A 29 -12.13 -8.43 0.81
N GLY A 30 -11.26 -9.42 1.03
CA GLY A 30 -9.98 -9.57 0.32
C GLY A 30 -10.09 -9.96 -1.16
N ASP A 31 -11.30 -10.17 -1.67
CA ASP A 31 -11.55 -10.70 -3.02
C ASP A 31 -11.66 -9.60 -4.09
N VAL A 32 -11.82 -8.33 -3.67
CA VAL A 32 -11.98 -7.19 -4.57
C VAL A 32 -11.06 -6.05 -4.14
N LEU A 33 -10.15 -5.65 -5.02
CA LEU A 33 -9.33 -4.45 -4.84
C LEU A 33 -9.91 -3.32 -5.69
N ALA A 34 -10.62 -2.40 -5.05
CA ALA A 34 -11.21 -1.23 -5.70
C ALA A 34 -10.92 0.04 -4.88
N PRO A 35 -9.68 0.57 -4.93
CA PRO A 35 -9.34 1.79 -4.22
C PRO A 35 -10.18 2.97 -4.72
N PRO A 36 -10.83 3.73 -3.84
CA PRO A 36 -11.55 4.94 -4.20
C PRO A 36 -10.58 6.11 -4.35
N VAL A 37 -11.03 7.15 -5.05
CA VAL A 37 -10.39 8.46 -5.02
C VAL A 37 -10.41 8.99 -3.59
N SER A 38 -9.26 9.44 -3.11
CA SER A 38 -9.08 9.99 -1.78
C SER A 38 -9.42 11.47 -1.76
N ALA A 39 -10.52 11.83 -1.11
CA ALA A 39 -10.91 13.22 -0.96
C ALA A 39 -9.89 13.97 -0.08
N GLY A 40 -9.31 15.04 -0.61
CA GLY A 40 -8.38 15.89 0.13
C GLY A 40 -6.91 15.48 0.06
N THR A 41 -6.54 14.47 -0.72
CA THR A 41 -5.13 14.32 -1.12
C THR A 41 -4.69 15.52 -1.96
N ASP A 42 -3.43 15.92 -1.81
CA ASP A 42 -2.79 16.99 -2.58
C ASP A 42 -1.59 16.44 -3.38
N PRO A 43 -1.82 15.65 -4.44
CA PRO A 43 -0.75 15.22 -5.34
C PRO A 43 -0.03 16.43 -5.95
N GLY A 44 1.29 16.50 -5.79
CA GLY A 44 2.07 17.69 -6.21
C GLY A 44 2.08 18.83 -5.17
N GLY A 45 1.48 18.60 -4.01
CA GLY A 45 1.50 19.48 -2.86
C GLY A 45 2.87 19.64 -2.20
N ARG A 46 2.89 20.37 -1.08
CA ARG A 46 4.14 20.70 -0.36
C ARG A 46 4.95 19.46 0.02
N LEU A 47 4.31 18.40 0.52
CA LEU A 47 5.01 17.18 0.93
C LEU A 47 5.65 16.48 -0.28
N THR A 48 4.92 16.33 -1.38
CA THR A 48 5.44 15.75 -2.63
C THR A 48 6.64 16.54 -3.15
N ASN A 49 6.54 17.87 -3.18
CA ASN A 49 7.63 18.73 -3.66
C ASN A 49 8.88 18.63 -2.79
N LEU A 50 8.72 18.57 -1.47
CA LEU A 50 9.85 18.41 -0.54
C LEU A 50 10.46 17.00 -0.60
N ALA A 51 9.65 15.97 -0.85
CA ALA A 51 10.12 14.59 -0.98
C ALA A 51 10.74 14.28 -2.35
N ALA A 52 10.47 15.09 -3.38
CA ALA A 52 10.88 14.84 -4.76
C ALA A 52 12.39 14.50 -4.92
N PRO A 53 13.36 15.19 -4.28
CA PRO A 53 14.77 14.82 -4.41
C PRO A 53 15.09 13.41 -3.89
N VAL A 54 14.41 12.97 -2.82
CA VAL A 54 14.57 11.62 -2.25
C VAL A 54 13.90 10.60 -3.15
N LEU A 55 12.68 10.86 -3.61
CA LEU A 55 11.95 9.99 -4.53
C LEU A 55 12.68 9.81 -5.86
N ASN A 56 13.26 10.88 -6.40
CA ASN A 56 14.06 10.81 -7.64
C ASN A 56 15.29 9.92 -7.46
N ARG A 57 15.99 10.04 -6.32
CA ARG A 57 17.15 9.17 -6.02
C ARG A 57 16.73 7.70 -5.91
N LEU A 58 15.65 7.42 -5.19
CA LEU A 58 15.10 6.07 -5.08
C LEU A 58 14.69 5.54 -6.46
N ALA A 59 14.01 6.35 -7.28
CA ALA A 59 13.63 5.97 -8.63
C ALA A 59 14.85 5.57 -9.48
N SER A 60 15.95 6.33 -9.40
CA SER A 60 17.21 5.97 -10.06
C SER A 60 17.79 4.65 -9.57
N THR A 61 17.72 4.38 -8.25
CA THR A 61 18.18 3.10 -7.67
C THR A 61 17.29 1.93 -8.08
N LEU A 62 15.99 2.16 -8.23
CA LEU A 62 15.01 1.13 -8.59
C LEU A 62 14.88 0.91 -10.10
N ALA A 63 15.56 1.71 -10.93
CA ALA A 63 15.52 1.58 -12.38
C ALA A 63 15.81 0.13 -12.81
N ASP A 64 15.01 -0.36 -13.77
CA ASP A 64 15.06 -1.71 -14.31
C ASP A 64 14.73 -2.84 -13.31
N THR A 65 14.28 -2.51 -12.09
CA THR A 65 13.80 -3.48 -11.10
C THR A 65 12.27 -3.57 -11.09
N ARG A 66 11.74 -4.72 -10.65
CA ARG A 66 10.29 -4.90 -10.39
C ARG A 66 9.90 -4.37 -9.01
N THR A 67 10.30 -3.14 -8.69
CA THR A 67 10.00 -2.50 -7.41
C THR A 67 9.47 -1.08 -7.62
N THR A 68 8.63 -0.63 -6.71
CA THR A 68 8.04 0.72 -6.71
C THR A 68 8.27 1.37 -5.36
N VAL A 69 8.38 2.69 -5.35
CA VAL A 69 8.25 3.50 -4.14
C VAL A 69 6.99 4.35 -4.24
N VAL A 70 6.25 4.43 -3.15
CA VAL A 70 5.01 5.19 -3.03
C VAL A 70 5.16 6.18 -1.87
N LEU A 71 4.81 7.44 -2.12
CA LEU A 71 4.62 8.44 -1.08
C LEU A 71 3.13 8.56 -0.79
N THR A 72 2.74 8.51 0.47
CA THR A 72 1.36 8.75 0.91
C THR A 72 1.28 9.88 1.91
N ASP A 73 0.06 10.41 2.10
CA ASP A 73 -0.26 11.21 3.27
C ASP A 73 -0.46 10.34 4.53
N ALA A 74 -0.82 10.97 5.64
CA ALA A 74 -1.02 10.31 6.93
C ALA A 74 -2.28 9.40 6.99
N ARG A 75 -3.12 9.39 5.95
CA ARG A 75 -4.31 8.55 5.82
C ARG A 75 -4.15 7.53 4.69
N ALA A 76 -2.92 7.26 4.26
CA ALA A 76 -2.60 6.36 3.16
C ALA A 76 -3.22 6.77 1.81
N GLY A 77 -3.48 8.07 1.61
CA GLY A 77 -3.78 8.64 0.30
C GLY A 77 -2.49 8.78 -0.52
N VAL A 78 -2.45 8.21 -1.72
CA VAL A 78 -1.26 8.21 -2.59
C VAL A 78 -0.99 9.61 -3.13
N LEU A 79 0.22 10.12 -2.92
CA LEU A 79 0.67 11.44 -3.34
C LEU A 79 1.64 11.42 -4.53
N ASP A 80 2.49 10.39 -4.62
CA ASP A 80 3.46 10.16 -5.70
C ASP A 80 3.80 8.65 -5.76
N ARG A 81 4.17 8.17 -6.95
CA ARG A 81 4.62 6.79 -7.20
C ARG A 81 5.74 6.80 -8.23
N ARG A 82 6.83 6.08 -7.93
CA ARG A 82 7.94 5.84 -8.87
C ARG A 82 8.18 4.34 -9.02
N ALA A 83 7.76 3.79 -10.15
CA ALA A 83 7.99 2.40 -10.51
C ALA A 83 9.32 2.25 -11.26
N GLY A 84 10.06 1.18 -10.97
CA GLY A 84 11.36 0.88 -11.61
C GLY A 84 11.26 0.50 -13.08
N THR A 85 10.08 0.05 -13.54
CA THR A 85 9.85 -0.36 -14.93
C THR A 85 8.46 0.06 -15.40
N ARG A 86 8.32 0.24 -16.72
CA ARG A 86 7.03 0.56 -17.36
C ARG A 86 5.97 -0.53 -17.14
N PRO A 87 6.25 -1.83 -17.34
CA PRO A 87 5.25 -2.87 -17.09
C PRO A 87 4.75 -2.90 -15.63
N LEU A 88 5.62 -2.59 -14.66
CA LEU A 88 5.17 -2.45 -13.27
C LEU A 88 4.29 -1.21 -13.10
N ALA A 89 4.62 -0.08 -13.72
CA ALA A 89 3.79 1.11 -13.66
C ALA A 89 2.37 0.85 -14.19
N ASP A 90 2.24 0.14 -15.31
CA ASP A 90 0.95 -0.21 -15.92
C ASP A 90 0.13 -1.15 -15.01
N LEU A 91 0.75 -2.20 -14.45
CA LEU A 91 0.08 -3.08 -13.48
C LEU A 91 -0.43 -2.32 -12.25
N LEU A 92 0.37 -1.39 -11.75
CA LEU A 92 -0.01 -0.57 -10.59
C LEU A 92 -1.14 0.41 -10.94
N ASP A 93 -1.27 0.82 -12.20
CA ASP A 93 -2.39 1.64 -12.66
C ASP A 93 -3.70 0.84 -12.72
N GLU A 94 -3.65 -0.41 -13.17
CA GLU A 94 -4.81 -1.31 -13.22
C GLU A 94 -5.43 -1.56 -11.84
N ILE A 95 -4.61 -1.58 -10.79
CA ILE A 95 -5.09 -1.75 -9.40
C ILE A 95 -5.33 -0.42 -8.69
N GLY A 96 -5.23 0.72 -9.38
CA GLY A 96 -5.47 2.04 -8.79
C GLY A 96 -4.43 2.48 -7.77
N LEU A 97 -3.23 1.87 -7.72
CA LEU A 97 -2.12 2.35 -6.89
C LEU A 97 -1.46 3.55 -7.57
N MET A 98 -2.15 4.68 -7.63
CA MET A 98 -1.68 5.88 -8.33
C MET A 98 -2.06 7.14 -7.53
N PRO A 99 -1.41 8.29 -7.78
CA PRO A 99 -1.71 9.53 -7.06
C PRO A 99 -3.20 9.89 -7.07
N GLY A 100 -3.73 10.29 -5.92
CA GLY A 100 -5.13 10.63 -5.73
C GLY A 100 -6.03 9.50 -5.23
N TYR A 101 -5.52 8.27 -5.09
CA TYR A 101 -6.30 7.12 -4.60
C TYR A 101 -5.96 6.76 -3.14
N SER A 102 -6.90 6.15 -2.42
CA SER A 102 -6.72 5.74 -1.02
C SER A 102 -6.35 4.26 -0.90
N TYR A 103 -5.30 3.99 -0.13
CA TYR A 103 -4.89 2.64 0.29
C TYR A 103 -5.01 2.45 1.81
N ALA A 104 -5.97 3.15 2.44
CA ALA A 104 -6.28 2.95 3.86
C ALA A 104 -6.82 1.54 4.15
N GLU A 105 -6.55 1.01 5.35
CA GLU A 105 -6.96 -0.37 5.71
C GLU A 105 -8.47 -0.56 5.72
N ASP A 106 -9.23 0.46 6.09
CA ASP A 106 -10.69 0.46 6.11
C ASP A 106 -11.30 0.49 4.70
N VAL A 107 -10.47 0.59 3.66
CA VAL A 107 -10.87 0.70 2.26
C VAL A 107 -10.37 -0.49 1.44
N VAL A 108 -9.06 -0.74 1.45
CA VAL A 108 -8.42 -1.80 0.64
C VAL A 108 -7.97 -3.00 1.47
N GLY A 109 -8.14 -2.93 2.79
CA GLY A 109 -7.74 -3.98 3.71
C GLY A 109 -6.28 -3.90 4.08
N THR A 110 -5.77 -4.99 4.66
CA THR A 110 -4.43 -5.04 5.25
C THR A 110 -3.34 -4.89 4.20
N ASN A 111 -2.60 -3.78 4.27
CA ASN A 111 -1.55 -3.43 3.32
C ASN A 111 -0.46 -2.57 3.99
N GLY A 112 0.72 -2.49 3.38
CA GLY A 112 1.87 -1.81 3.99
C GLY A 112 1.68 -0.31 4.27
N MET A 113 0.92 0.41 3.44
CA MET A 113 0.71 1.86 3.60
C MET A 113 -0.34 2.15 4.67
N GLY A 114 -1.50 1.50 4.58
CA GLY A 114 -2.56 1.61 5.57
C GLY A 114 -2.10 1.20 6.95
N THR A 115 -1.40 0.06 7.07
CA THR A 115 -0.92 -0.42 8.37
C THR A 115 0.17 0.47 8.95
N ALA A 116 1.08 1.00 8.15
CA ALA A 116 2.05 1.99 8.67
C ALA A 116 1.35 3.26 9.16
N ALA A 117 0.31 3.72 8.45
CA ALA A 117 -0.46 4.91 8.83
C ALA A 117 -1.23 4.72 10.15
N GLU A 118 -1.89 3.57 10.31
CA GLU A 118 -2.61 3.20 11.54
C GLU A 118 -1.65 3.00 12.73
N GLU A 119 -0.55 2.27 12.52
CA GLU A 119 0.42 1.98 13.57
C GLU A 119 1.33 3.17 13.90
N ARG A 120 1.35 4.20 13.04
CA ARG A 120 2.20 5.41 13.14
C ARG A 120 3.68 5.10 13.31
N ARG A 121 4.13 4.01 12.68
CA ARG A 121 5.52 3.54 12.70
C ARG A 121 5.78 2.69 11.46
N ALA A 122 7.07 2.44 11.20
CA ALA A 122 7.44 1.42 10.24
C ALA A 122 6.91 0.04 10.67
N VAL A 123 6.25 -0.63 9.73
CA VAL A 123 5.82 -2.03 9.84
C VAL A 123 6.68 -2.89 8.93
N ARG A 124 6.84 -4.16 9.27
CA ARG A 124 7.64 -5.14 8.51
C ARG A 124 6.77 -6.34 8.18
#